data_AF-A0AAJ1UZF6-F1
#
_entry.id   AF-A0AAJ1UZF6-F1
#
_cell.length_a   1.000
_cell.length_b   1.000
_cell.length_c   1.000
_cell.angle_alpha   90.00
_cell.angle_beta   90.00
_cell.angle_gamma   90.00
#
_symmetry.space_group_name_H-M   'P 1'
#
loop_
_entity.id
_entity.type
_entity.pdbx_description
1 polymer ?
#
loop_
_entity_poly.entity_id
_entity_poly.type
_entity_poly.pdbx_seq_one_letter_code
_entity_poly.pdbx_strand_id
1 'polypeptide(L)'
;MKWGIFSGALWGLDTSILALALVFVPFLDASESSLSSALLHDVTAALVLLVYMGLRGRLHDSLVAVKTQSGRAVMLGALLGGPFGMTGYLIAINHIGPGFTAIISTFYPAVGTVLAFVFLKERMSPKQIIALLCALGAIVMIGYSSTQTVTEGNPVLGVIAALACVFGWGSEAVILAWGMRDDAVDNETALHIRETTSALVYVIVVAPIAGVVGFTLRAIPTAGTGVIAIAAIAGTASYLFYYKAIDTVGASRGMALNISYSAWAVIFAFLLQGTVPSVLQIVCCVVILVGTVLAATPNWKELCSQFK
;
A
#
# COMPACT_ATOMS: atom_id res chain seq x y z
N MET A 1 0.86 -3.47 20.02
CA MET A 1 1.78 -2.43 19.50
C MET A 1 2.89 -3.01 18.63
N LYS A 2 3.68 -3.99 19.11
CA LYS A 2 4.83 -4.55 18.36
C LYS A 2 4.47 -4.97 16.92
N TRP A 3 3.36 -5.69 16.73
CA TRP A 3 2.91 -6.16 15.40
C TRP A 3 2.68 -5.05 14.38
N GLY A 4 2.09 -3.92 14.81
CA GLY A 4 1.85 -2.80 13.90
C GLY A 4 3.13 -2.09 13.46
N ILE A 5 4.11 -1.96 14.36
CA ILE A 5 5.43 -1.40 14.02
C ILE A 5 6.18 -2.32 13.05
N PHE A 6 6.16 -3.64 13.32
CA PHE A 6 6.75 -4.63 12.40
C PHE A 6 6.08 -4.61 11.03
N SER A 7 4.76 -4.48 10.99
CA SER A 7 4.01 -4.30 9.75
C SER A 7 4.49 -3.06 8.98
N GLY A 8 4.54 -1.89 9.63
CA GLY A 8 5.04 -0.67 9.00
C GLY A 8 6.49 -0.81 8.52
N ALA A 9 7.36 -1.40 9.32
CA ALA A 9 8.75 -1.65 8.93
C ALA A 9 8.86 -2.54 7.69
N LEU A 10 8.11 -3.64 7.64
CA LEU A 10 8.15 -4.56 6.50
C LEU A 10 7.59 -3.95 5.21
N TRP A 11 6.56 -3.09 5.31
CA TRP A 11 6.07 -2.36 4.14
C TRP A 11 7.07 -1.29 3.67
N GLY A 12 7.72 -0.60 4.61
CA GLY A 12 8.80 0.33 4.28
C GLY A 12 9.99 -0.38 3.61
N LEU A 13 10.30 -1.60 4.07
CA LEU A 13 11.32 -2.46 3.47
C LEU A 13 10.90 -2.90 2.06
N ASP A 14 9.67 -3.39 1.89
CA ASP A 14 9.09 -3.72 0.57
C ASP A 14 9.26 -2.56 -0.41
N THR A 15 8.86 -1.35 0.00
CA THR A 15 8.98 -0.13 -0.81
C THR A 15 10.42 0.11 -1.28
N SER A 16 11.39 0.01 -0.38
CA SER A 16 12.81 0.22 -0.70
C SER A 16 13.39 -0.92 -1.54
N ILE A 17 12.95 -2.16 -1.35
CA ILE A 17 13.39 -3.30 -2.17
C ILE A 17 12.79 -3.22 -3.58
N LEU A 18 11.54 -2.79 -3.73
CA LEU A 18 10.93 -2.52 -5.03
C LEU A 18 11.71 -1.44 -5.78
N ALA A 19 12.09 -0.35 -5.12
CA ALA A 19 12.94 0.67 -5.73
C ALA A 19 14.29 0.10 -6.21
N LEU A 20 14.89 -0.81 -5.42
CA LEU A 20 16.11 -1.50 -5.82
C LEU A 20 15.88 -2.42 -7.03
N ALA A 21 14.75 -3.11 -7.12
CA ALA A 21 14.46 -3.98 -8.27
C ALA A 21 14.41 -3.20 -9.60
N LEU A 22 13.92 -1.97 -9.58
CA LEU A 22 13.76 -1.13 -10.78
C LEU A 22 15.09 -0.74 -11.42
N VAL A 23 16.23 -0.86 -10.71
CA VAL A 23 17.56 -0.59 -11.28
C VAL A 23 18.21 -1.82 -11.91
N PHE A 24 17.58 -3.00 -11.86
CA PHE A 24 18.09 -4.22 -12.51
C PHE A 24 17.60 -4.33 -13.95
N VAL A 25 18.42 -4.86 -14.84
CA VAL A 25 17.95 -5.29 -16.18
C VAL A 25 16.97 -6.46 -16.02
N PRO A 26 15.81 -6.47 -16.71
CA PRO A 26 15.40 -5.56 -17.80
C PRO A 26 14.53 -4.38 -17.34
N PHE A 27 14.32 -4.18 -16.04
CA PHE A 27 13.45 -3.14 -15.48
C PHE A 27 14.05 -1.73 -15.60
N LEU A 28 15.39 -1.62 -15.56
CA LEU A 28 16.10 -0.36 -15.74
C LEU A 28 15.70 0.29 -17.07
N ASP A 29 15.22 1.54 -16.99
CA ASP A 29 14.79 2.39 -18.11
C ASP A 29 13.65 1.84 -18.99
N ALA A 30 13.05 0.69 -18.64
CA ALA A 30 11.94 0.12 -19.39
C ALA A 30 10.62 0.81 -19.06
N SER A 31 9.85 1.14 -20.10
CA SER A 31 8.52 1.76 -19.94
C SER A 31 7.51 0.84 -19.25
N GLU A 32 7.69 -0.47 -19.41
CA GLU A 32 6.88 -1.55 -18.87
C GLU A 32 7.24 -1.89 -17.42
N SER A 33 8.31 -1.29 -16.89
CA SER A 33 8.96 -1.66 -15.64
C SER A 33 8.03 -1.60 -14.44
N SER A 34 7.37 -0.45 -14.21
CA SER A 34 6.49 -0.25 -13.05
C SER A 34 5.30 -1.21 -13.06
N LEU A 35 4.64 -1.36 -14.21
CA LEU A 35 3.46 -2.22 -14.34
C LEU A 35 3.82 -3.70 -14.24
N SER A 36 4.91 -4.12 -14.90
CA SER A 36 5.40 -5.50 -14.82
C SER A 36 5.86 -5.84 -13.41
N SER A 37 6.48 -4.89 -12.71
CA SER A 37 6.91 -5.07 -11.31
C SER A 37 5.72 -5.20 -10.37
N ALA A 38 4.69 -4.38 -10.54
CA ALA A 38 3.45 -4.49 -9.75
C ALA A 38 2.74 -5.83 -9.99
N LEU A 39 2.66 -6.28 -11.24
CA LEU A 39 2.14 -7.62 -11.56
C LEU A 39 2.95 -8.72 -10.89
N LEU A 40 4.28 -8.71 -11.04
CA LEU A 40 5.17 -9.74 -10.49
C LEU A 40 5.11 -9.75 -8.95
N HIS A 41 4.99 -8.58 -8.34
CA HIS A 41 4.80 -8.42 -6.90
C HIS A 41 3.51 -9.11 -6.44
N ASP A 42 2.36 -8.77 -7.02
CA ASP A 42 1.06 -9.30 -6.60
C ASP A 42 0.90 -10.79 -6.93
N VAL A 43 1.45 -11.25 -8.06
CA VAL A 43 1.54 -12.69 -8.37
C VAL A 43 2.37 -13.41 -7.31
N THR A 44 3.50 -12.85 -6.90
CA THR A 44 4.33 -13.46 -5.86
C THR A 44 3.61 -13.46 -4.51
N ALA A 45 2.97 -12.35 -4.12
CA ALA A 45 2.18 -12.26 -2.90
C ALA A 45 1.04 -13.30 -2.87
N ALA A 46 0.32 -13.44 -3.99
CA ALA A 46 -0.72 -14.45 -4.15
C ALA A 46 -0.17 -15.88 -4.01
N LEU A 47 0.99 -16.18 -4.62
CA LEU A 47 1.63 -17.50 -4.47
C LEU A 47 2.10 -17.78 -3.04
N VAL A 48 2.66 -16.78 -2.35
CA VAL A 48 3.06 -16.89 -0.94
C VAL A 48 1.84 -17.18 -0.07
N LEU A 49 0.73 -16.47 -0.27
CA LEU A 49 -0.50 -16.69 0.47
C LEU A 49 -1.17 -18.02 0.13
N LEU A 50 -1.09 -18.47 -1.12
CA LEU A 50 -1.57 -19.79 -1.53
C LEU A 50 -0.82 -20.89 -0.77
N VAL A 51 0.51 -20.80 -0.68
CA VAL A 51 1.32 -21.73 0.10
C VAL A 51 0.99 -21.62 1.59
N TYR A 52 0.91 -20.40 2.13
CA TYR A 52 0.55 -20.15 3.54
C TYR A 52 -0.80 -20.80 3.92
N MET A 53 -1.84 -20.55 3.13
CA MET A 53 -3.18 -21.09 3.35
C MET A 53 -3.24 -22.60 3.10
N GLY A 54 -2.47 -23.11 2.13
CA GLY A 54 -2.31 -24.54 1.85
C GLY A 54 -1.71 -25.30 3.01
N LEU A 55 -0.60 -24.80 3.58
CA LEU A 55 0.06 -25.38 4.75
C LEU A 55 -0.84 -25.38 6.00
N ARG A 56 -1.79 -24.45 6.06
CA ARG A 56 -2.77 -24.34 7.16
C ARG A 56 -4.04 -25.16 6.92
N GLY A 57 -4.19 -25.78 5.74
CA GLY A 57 -5.39 -26.53 5.37
C GLY A 57 -6.63 -25.65 5.13
N ARG A 58 -6.45 -24.34 4.91
CA ARG A 58 -7.53 -23.34 4.88
C ARG A 58 -7.92 -22.89 3.46
N LEU A 59 -7.42 -23.55 2.42
CA LEU A 59 -7.76 -23.19 1.03
C LEU A 59 -9.26 -23.30 0.73
N HIS A 60 -9.93 -24.27 1.36
CA HIS A 60 -11.37 -24.43 1.23
C HIS A 60 -12.14 -23.21 1.75
N ASP A 61 -11.67 -22.59 2.84
CA ASP A 61 -12.29 -21.38 3.41
C ASP A 61 -12.33 -20.26 2.37
N SER A 62 -11.23 -20.05 1.64
CA SER A 62 -11.15 -19.05 0.56
C SER A 62 -12.12 -19.36 -0.59
N LEU A 63 -12.24 -20.63 -1.00
CA LEU A 63 -13.16 -21.04 -2.07
C LEU A 63 -14.64 -20.87 -1.71
N VAL A 64 -14.98 -21.03 -0.43
CA VAL A 64 -16.34 -20.75 0.06
C VAL A 64 -16.54 -19.24 0.17
N ALA A 65 -15.57 -18.52 0.74
CA ALA A 65 -15.64 -17.09 0.96
C ALA A 65 -15.82 -16.27 -0.32
N VAL A 66 -15.20 -16.63 -1.45
CA VAL A 66 -15.42 -15.90 -2.74
C VAL A 66 -16.88 -15.89 -3.20
N LYS A 67 -17.72 -16.81 -2.70
CA LYS A 67 -19.15 -16.86 -3.04
C LYS A 67 -20.01 -15.98 -2.13
N THR A 68 -19.47 -15.53 -1.00
CA THR A 68 -20.19 -14.69 -0.02
C THR A 68 -20.20 -13.23 -0.45
N GLN A 69 -21.09 -12.44 0.16
CA GLN A 69 -21.12 -11.00 -0.07
C GLN A 69 -19.80 -10.33 0.33
N SER A 70 -19.25 -10.71 1.49
CA SER A 70 -17.98 -10.17 1.98
C SER A 70 -16.81 -10.54 1.08
N GLY A 71 -16.72 -11.78 0.60
CA GLY A 71 -15.68 -12.17 -0.35
C GLY A 71 -15.79 -11.43 -1.69
N ARG A 72 -17.01 -11.18 -2.20
CA ARG A 72 -17.22 -10.34 -3.39
C ARG A 72 -16.81 -8.89 -3.18
N ALA A 73 -17.06 -8.34 -2.00
CA ALA A 73 -16.58 -7.00 -1.66
C ALA A 73 -15.05 -6.94 -1.62
N VAL A 74 -14.40 -7.98 -1.07
CA VAL A 74 -12.93 -8.12 -1.11
C VAL A 74 -12.41 -8.15 -2.54
N MET A 75 -13.02 -8.96 -3.41
CA MET A 75 -12.64 -9.02 -4.83
C MET A 75 -12.79 -7.66 -5.53
N LEU A 76 -13.86 -6.92 -5.25
CA LEU A 76 -14.08 -5.59 -5.81
C LEU A 76 -13.05 -4.56 -5.28
N GLY A 77 -12.78 -4.58 -3.97
CA GLY A 77 -11.77 -3.74 -3.34
C GLY A 77 -10.38 -4.01 -3.90
N ALA A 78 -10.04 -5.28 -4.13
CA ALA A 78 -8.76 -5.70 -4.69
C ALA A 78 -8.44 -5.07 -6.05
N LEU A 79 -9.46 -4.75 -6.87
CA LEU A 79 -9.26 -4.07 -8.17
C LEU A 79 -8.67 -2.65 -7.99
N LEU A 80 -9.11 -1.95 -6.94
CA LEU A 80 -8.63 -0.60 -6.62
C LEU A 80 -7.34 -0.65 -5.81
N GLY A 81 -7.22 -1.63 -4.91
CA GLY A 81 -6.05 -1.83 -4.06
C GLY A 81 -4.81 -2.29 -4.83
N GLY A 82 -4.95 -3.40 -5.54
CA GLY A 82 -3.91 -4.04 -6.32
C GLY A 82 -3.70 -3.34 -7.67
N PRO A 83 -4.41 -3.73 -8.75
CA PRO A 83 -4.17 -3.24 -10.10
C PRO A 83 -4.05 -1.72 -10.25
N PHE A 84 -4.95 -0.96 -9.63
CA PHE A 84 -4.91 0.49 -9.70
C PHE A 84 -3.90 1.08 -8.70
N GLY A 85 -4.00 0.70 -7.42
CA GLY A 85 -3.20 1.26 -6.34
C GLY A 85 -1.72 0.89 -6.42
N MET A 86 -1.40 -0.41 -6.52
CA MET A 86 -0.01 -0.89 -6.63
C MET A 86 0.67 -0.43 -7.91
N THR A 87 -0.03 -0.37 -9.05
CA THR A 87 0.55 0.21 -10.27
C THR A 87 0.92 1.68 -10.06
N GLY A 88 0.01 2.48 -9.49
CA GLY A 88 0.30 3.86 -9.14
C GLY A 88 1.48 4.00 -8.18
N TYR A 89 1.58 3.08 -7.21
CA TYR A 89 2.68 3.03 -6.25
C TYR A 89 4.03 2.79 -6.95
N LEU A 90 4.11 1.80 -7.82
CA LEU A 90 5.34 1.46 -8.55
C LEU A 90 5.73 2.52 -9.58
N ILE A 91 4.76 3.15 -10.24
CA ILE A 91 5.02 4.30 -11.13
C ILE A 91 5.60 5.46 -10.31
N ALA A 92 5.05 5.71 -9.13
CA ALA A 92 5.57 6.75 -8.24
C ALA A 92 6.99 6.43 -7.76
N ILE A 93 7.27 5.20 -7.29
CA ILE A 93 8.63 4.78 -6.90
C ILE A 93 9.61 5.02 -8.06
N ASN A 94 9.23 4.66 -9.29
CA ASN A 94 10.09 4.80 -10.47
C ASN A 94 10.38 6.26 -10.86
N HIS A 95 9.54 7.22 -10.45
CA HIS A 95 9.63 8.61 -10.89
C HIS A 95 9.95 9.63 -9.82
N ILE A 96 9.69 9.32 -8.55
CA ILE A 96 10.02 10.20 -7.41
C ILE A 96 10.73 9.45 -6.28
N GLY A 97 11.03 8.16 -6.46
CA GLY A 97 11.75 7.36 -5.48
C GLY A 97 10.89 6.89 -4.30
N PRO A 98 11.41 5.93 -3.51
CA PRO A 98 10.66 5.27 -2.44
C PRO A 98 10.26 6.21 -1.30
N GLY A 99 11.12 7.17 -0.95
CA GLY A 99 10.86 8.09 0.17
C GLY A 99 9.68 9.02 -0.09
N PHE A 100 9.68 9.74 -1.21
CA PHE A 100 8.56 10.63 -1.58
C PHE A 100 7.25 9.84 -1.76
N THR A 101 7.31 8.71 -2.46
CA THR A 101 6.15 7.84 -2.66
C THR A 101 5.56 7.33 -1.33
N ALA A 102 6.39 6.87 -0.40
CA ALA A 102 5.93 6.38 0.89
C ALA A 102 5.28 7.48 1.74
N ILE A 103 5.87 8.69 1.74
CA ILE A 103 5.32 9.86 2.45
C ILE A 103 3.95 10.26 1.88
N ILE A 104 3.82 10.40 0.55
CA ILE A 104 2.55 10.80 -0.07
C ILE A 104 1.48 9.71 0.13
N SER A 105 1.84 8.44 -0.12
CA SER A 105 0.90 7.32 -0.01
C SER A 105 0.31 7.15 1.39
N THR A 106 1.03 7.54 2.45
CA THR A 106 0.55 7.47 3.84
C THR A 106 -0.76 8.22 4.06
N PHE A 107 -1.14 9.12 3.15
CA PHE A 107 -2.41 9.82 3.19
C PHE A 107 -3.65 8.99 2.82
N TYR A 108 -3.48 7.76 2.32
CA TYR A 108 -4.60 6.90 1.89
C TYR A 108 -5.71 6.73 2.94
N PRO A 109 -5.46 6.63 4.26
CA PRO A 109 -6.53 6.52 5.25
C PRO A 109 -7.36 7.79 5.39
N ALA A 110 -6.73 8.95 5.22
CA ALA A 110 -7.44 10.23 5.27
C ALA A 110 -8.37 10.36 4.07
N VAL A 111 -7.93 9.94 2.89
CA VAL A 111 -8.80 9.83 1.70
C VAL A 111 -9.91 8.81 1.91
N GLY A 112 -9.60 7.63 2.48
CA GLY A 112 -10.62 6.65 2.87
C GLY A 112 -11.68 7.22 3.80
N THR A 113 -11.29 8.08 4.75
CA THR A 113 -12.23 8.77 5.65
C THR A 113 -13.14 9.74 4.91
N VAL A 114 -12.60 10.51 3.95
CA VAL A 114 -13.41 11.40 3.10
C VAL A 114 -14.38 10.60 2.24
N LEU A 115 -13.94 9.48 1.67
CA LEU A 115 -14.78 8.60 0.87
C LEU A 115 -15.87 7.94 1.73
N ALA A 116 -15.56 7.53 2.97
CA ALA A 116 -16.55 7.02 3.91
C ALA A 116 -17.58 8.09 4.30
N PHE A 117 -17.16 9.33 4.51
CA PHE A 117 -18.07 10.46 4.71
C PHE A 117 -19.04 10.64 3.53
N VAL A 118 -18.54 10.57 2.29
CA VAL A 118 -19.36 10.76 1.09
C VAL A 118 -20.30 9.57 0.82
N PHE A 119 -19.77 8.34 0.81
CA PHE A 119 -20.50 7.15 0.36
C PHE A 119 -21.21 6.41 1.49
N LEU A 120 -20.62 6.37 2.69
CA LEU A 120 -21.20 5.69 3.85
C LEU A 120 -21.96 6.65 4.77
N LYS A 121 -21.92 7.96 4.49
CA LYS A 121 -22.58 9.03 5.26
C LYS A 121 -22.12 9.08 6.72
N GLU A 122 -20.89 8.66 6.97
CA GLU A 122 -20.25 8.83 8.27
C GLU A 122 -20.05 10.32 8.57
N ARG A 123 -19.91 10.69 9.84
CA ARG A 123 -19.72 12.10 10.23
C ARG A 123 -18.25 12.37 10.49
N MET A 124 -17.73 13.45 9.91
CA MET A 124 -16.41 13.97 10.24
C MET A 124 -16.51 15.12 11.23
N SER A 125 -15.75 15.05 12.32
CA SER A 125 -15.65 16.15 13.26
C SER A 125 -14.80 17.30 12.68
N PRO A 126 -15.03 18.56 13.10
CA PRO A 126 -14.21 19.69 12.65
C PRO A 126 -12.70 19.50 12.90
N LYS A 127 -12.34 18.77 13.96
CA LYS A 127 -10.95 18.45 14.29
C LYS A 127 -10.31 17.53 13.26
N GLN A 128 -11.04 16.53 12.75
CA GLN A 128 -10.58 15.66 11.67
C GLN A 128 -10.40 16.44 10.36
N ILE A 129 -11.29 17.40 10.07
CA ILE A 129 -11.18 18.26 8.89
C ILE A 129 -9.91 19.12 8.97
N ILE A 130 -9.62 19.73 10.13
CA ILE A 130 -8.39 20.51 10.32
C ILE A 130 -7.16 19.62 10.12
N ALA A 131 -7.13 18.42 10.71
CA ALA A 131 -6.02 17.48 10.55
C ALA A 131 -5.82 17.06 9.07
N LEU A 132 -6.92 16.81 8.35
CA LEU A 132 -6.93 16.51 6.93
C LEU A 132 -6.33 17.67 6.11
N LEU A 133 -6.74 18.91 6.37
CA LEU A 133 -6.22 20.09 5.66
C LEU A 133 -4.73 20.32 5.94
N CYS A 134 -4.27 20.11 7.17
CA CYS A 134 -2.85 20.19 7.52
C CYS A 134 -2.02 19.13 6.78
N ALA A 135 -2.48 17.88 6.75
CA ALA A 135 -1.82 16.81 6.00
C ALA A 135 -1.81 17.09 4.48
N LEU A 136 -2.93 17.58 3.93
CA LEU A 136 -3.01 17.97 2.52
C LEU A 136 -2.00 19.08 2.17
N GLY A 137 -1.85 20.10 3.02
CA GLY A 137 -0.84 21.14 2.82
C GLY A 137 0.59 20.58 2.78
N ALA A 138 0.90 19.62 3.65
CA ALA A 138 2.19 18.94 3.64
C ALA A 138 2.40 18.06 2.39
N ILE A 139 1.33 17.46 1.84
CA ILE A 139 1.38 16.70 0.58
C ILE A 139 1.67 17.62 -0.60
N VAL A 140 1.03 18.79 -0.66
CA VAL A 140 1.31 19.78 -1.71
C VAL A 140 2.77 20.23 -1.64
N MET A 141 3.28 20.53 -0.44
CA MET A 141 4.69 20.90 -0.24
C MET A 141 5.64 19.78 -0.66
N ILE A 142 5.39 18.54 -0.24
CA ILE A 142 6.30 17.44 -0.53
C ILE A 142 6.27 17.03 -2.01
N GLY A 143 5.10 17.10 -2.64
CA GLY A 143 4.94 16.91 -4.08
C GLY A 143 5.70 17.98 -4.87
N TYR A 144 5.58 19.25 -4.49
CA TYR A 144 6.37 20.33 -5.11
C TYR A 144 7.87 20.13 -4.91
N SER A 145 8.30 19.77 -3.70
CA SER A 145 9.70 19.47 -3.40
C SER A 145 10.25 18.35 -4.28
N SER A 146 9.45 17.33 -4.60
CA SER A 146 9.89 16.24 -5.48
C SER A 146 10.26 16.74 -6.88
N THR A 147 9.53 17.73 -7.41
CA THR A 147 9.82 18.33 -8.74
C THR A 147 11.11 19.14 -8.79
N GLN A 148 11.62 19.56 -7.64
CA GLN A 148 12.88 20.31 -7.52
C GLN A 148 14.08 19.39 -7.22
N THR A 149 13.83 18.24 -6.61
CA THR A 149 14.88 17.37 -6.06
C THR A 149 15.21 16.20 -7.00
N VAL A 150 14.20 15.67 -7.68
CA VAL A 150 14.34 14.47 -8.49
C VAL A 150 14.80 14.85 -9.89
N THR A 151 15.98 14.38 -10.26
CA THR A 151 16.64 14.68 -11.55
C THR A 151 16.38 13.61 -12.61
N GLU A 152 16.04 12.40 -12.20
CA GLU A 152 15.77 11.25 -13.08
C GLU A 152 14.29 10.86 -12.98
N GLY A 153 13.63 10.72 -14.13
CA GLY A 153 12.20 10.42 -14.21
C GLY A 153 11.31 11.64 -14.40
N ASN A 154 9.99 11.47 -14.19
CA ASN A 154 8.99 12.52 -14.35
C ASN A 154 8.28 12.77 -13.01
N PRO A 155 8.72 13.77 -12.23
CA PRO A 155 8.20 13.97 -10.88
C PRO A 155 6.70 14.29 -10.83
N VAL A 156 6.17 14.98 -11.84
CA VAL A 156 4.74 15.28 -11.93
C VAL A 156 3.94 13.99 -12.11
N LEU A 157 4.38 13.11 -13.02
CA LEU A 157 3.77 11.79 -13.19
C LEU A 157 3.87 10.96 -11.91
N GLY A 158 5.03 10.98 -11.24
CA GLY A 158 5.21 10.28 -9.97
C GLY A 158 4.27 10.76 -8.87
N VAL A 159 4.06 12.07 -8.73
CA VAL A 159 3.10 12.63 -7.77
C VAL A 159 1.66 12.24 -8.13
N ILE A 160 1.27 12.34 -9.41
CA ILE A 160 -0.06 11.92 -9.87
C ILE A 160 -0.29 10.43 -9.58
N ALA A 161 0.71 9.59 -9.84
CA ALA A 161 0.66 8.16 -9.59
C ALA A 161 0.59 7.83 -8.09
N ALA A 162 1.31 8.57 -7.24
CA ALA A 162 1.21 8.44 -5.80
C ALA A 162 -0.19 8.81 -5.29
N LEU A 163 -0.80 9.87 -5.83
CA LEU A 163 -2.18 10.24 -5.49
C LEU A 163 -3.20 9.22 -6.01
N ALA A 164 -2.96 8.60 -7.17
CA ALA A 164 -3.76 7.48 -7.65
C ALA A 164 -3.67 6.27 -6.70
N CYS A 165 -2.46 5.96 -6.20
CA CYS A 165 -2.25 4.95 -5.15
C CYS A 165 -3.07 5.27 -3.88
N VAL A 166 -2.94 6.50 -3.36
CA VAL A 166 -3.72 6.98 -2.20
C VAL A 166 -5.22 6.77 -2.41
N PHE A 167 -5.73 7.12 -3.59
CA PHE A 167 -7.15 6.95 -3.92
C PHE A 167 -7.53 5.47 -4.03
N GLY A 168 -6.71 4.64 -4.66
CA GLY A 168 -6.93 3.21 -4.81
C GLY A 168 -7.04 2.49 -3.46
N TRP A 169 -6.03 2.66 -2.61
CA TRP A 169 -6.00 2.06 -1.26
C TRP A 169 -7.07 2.64 -0.34
N GLY A 170 -7.33 3.96 -0.41
CA GLY A 170 -8.40 4.60 0.35
C GLY A 170 -9.80 4.09 -0.06
N SER A 171 -10.03 3.87 -1.36
CA SER A 171 -11.29 3.36 -1.89
C SER A 171 -11.48 1.88 -1.56
N GLU A 172 -10.42 1.06 -1.68
CA GLU A 172 -10.42 -0.33 -1.23
C GLU A 172 -10.89 -0.42 0.22
N ALA A 173 -10.31 0.37 1.13
CA ALA A 173 -10.67 0.38 2.54
C ALA A 173 -12.17 0.67 2.76
N VAL A 174 -12.76 1.60 2.00
CA VAL A 174 -14.19 1.92 2.09
C VAL A 174 -15.08 0.80 1.54
N ILE A 175 -14.68 0.15 0.46
CA ILE A 175 -15.42 -1.01 -0.10
C ILE A 175 -15.41 -2.16 0.91
N LEU A 176 -14.26 -2.44 1.54
CA LEU A 176 -14.13 -3.46 2.57
C LEU A 176 -15.00 -3.12 3.78
N ALA A 177 -14.92 -1.89 4.29
CA ALA A 177 -15.76 -1.44 5.41
C ALA A 177 -17.26 -1.52 5.10
N TRP A 178 -17.65 -1.28 3.84
CA TRP A 178 -19.04 -1.40 3.41
C TRP A 178 -19.50 -2.85 3.24
N GLY A 179 -18.67 -3.72 2.66
CA GLY A 179 -19.10 -5.04 2.20
C GLY A 179 -18.72 -6.21 3.12
N MET A 180 -17.74 -6.04 4.00
CA MET A 180 -17.38 -7.02 5.03
C MET A 180 -18.18 -6.79 6.32
N ARG A 181 -19.51 -6.87 6.22
CA ARG A 181 -20.43 -6.69 7.37
C ARG A 181 -20.75 -7.98 8.11
N ASP A 182 -20.39 -9.13 7.53
CA ASP A 182 -20.67 -10.44 8.07
C ASP A 182 -19.35 -11.05 8.54
N ASP A 183 -19.33 -11.70 9.71
CA ASP A 183 -18.14 -12.41 10.24
C ASP A 183 -17.80 -13.70 9.46
N ALA A 184 -18.31 -13.82 8.22
CA ALA A 184 -18.15 -14.99 7.37
C ALA A 184 -16.75 -15.12 6.75
N VAL A 185 -15.95 -14.04 6.74
CA VAL A 185 -14.62 -14.01 6.13
C VAL A 185 -13.63 -13.38 7.09
N ASP A 186 -12.69 -14.18 7.61
CA ASP A 186 -11.61 -13.68 8.45
C ASP A 186 -10.52 -12.98 7.63
N ASN A 187 -9.66 -12.24 8.33
CA ASN A 187 -8.60 -11.43 7.72
C ASN A 187 -7.61 -12.22 6.85
N GLU A 188 -7.22 -13.44 7.23
CA GLU A 188 -6.29 -14.25 6.42
C GLU A 188 -6.95 -14.70 5.11
N THR A 189 -8.21 -15.14 5.20
CA THR A 189 -9.02 -15.54 4.04
C THR A 189 -9.28 -14.34 3.12
N ALA A 190 -9.61 -13.18 3.69
CA ALA A 190 -9.80 -11.94 2.93
C ALA A 190 -8.52 -11.54 2.19
N LEU A 191 -7.36 -11.57 2.87
CA LEU A 191 -6.07 -11.23 2.25
C LEU A 191 -5.73 -12.18 1.10
N HIS A 192 -5.93 -13.49 1.29
CA HIS A 192 -5.69 -14.47 0.24
C HIS A 192 -6.58 -14.23 -0.99
N ILE A 193 -7.88 -13.94 -0.78
CA ILE A 193 -8.80 -13.58 -1.87
C ILE A 193 -8.34 -12.28 -2.55
N ARG A 194 -7.95 -11.28 -1.78
CA ARG A 194 -7.51 -9.96 -2.28
C ARG A 194 -6.32 -10.09 -3.22
N GLU A 195 -5.23 -10.70 -2.76
CA GLU A 195 -4.02 -10.87 -3.58
C GLU A 195 -4.26 -11.78 -4.78
N THR A 196 -5.00 -12.88 -4.61
CA THR A 196 -5.33 -13.78 -5.73
C THR A 196 -6.14 -13.05 -6.79
N THR A 197 -7.11 -12.23 -6.39
CA THR A 197 -7.92 -11.44 -7.32
C THR A 197 -7.06 -10.40 -8.04
N SER A 198 -6.20 -9.69 -7.30
CA SER A 198 -5.26 -8.74 -7.89
C SER A 198 -4.38 -9.41 -8.94
N ALA A 199 -3.71 -10.50 -8.58
CA ALA A 199 -2.83 -11.25 -9.46
C ALA A 199 -3.54 -11.74 -10.72
N LEU A 200 -4.75 -12.31 -10.58
CA LEU A 200 -5.55 -12.76 -11.71
C LEU A 200 -5.95 -11.60 -12.64
N VAL A 201 -6.34 -10.46 -12.09
CA VAL A 201 -6.73 -9.28 -12.88
C VAL A 201 -5.51 -8.69 -13.60
N TYR A 202 -4.36 -8.64 -12.93
CA TYR A 202 -3.11 -8.25 -13.57
C TYR A 202 -2.77 -9.15 -14.75
N VAL A 203 -2.81 -10.47 -14.57
CA VAL A 203 -2.42 -11.46 -15.59
C VAL A 203 -3.42 -11.53 -16.74
N ILE A 204 -4.72 -11.53 -16.46
CA ILE A 204 -5.77 -11.82 -17.45
C ILE A 204 -6.25 -10.54 -18.16
N VAL A 205 -6.23 -9.39 -17.48
CA VAL A 205 -6.84 -8.16 -17.98
C VAL A 205 -5.78 -7.08 -18.21
N VAL A 206 -5.06 -6.68 -17.16
CA VAL A 206 -4.22 -5.48 -17.22
C VAL A 206 -3.00 -5.69 -18.12
N ALA A 207 -2.25 -6.79 -17.94
CA ALA A 207 -1.04 -7.02 -18.71
C ALA A 207 -1.28 -7.21 -20.21
N PRO A 208 -2.31 -7.96 -20.65
CA PRO A 208 -2.65 -8.07 -22.07
C PRO A 208 -3.06 -6.72 -22.68
N ILE A 209 -3.91 -5.95 -21.99
CA ILE A 209 -4.39 -4.64 -22.48
C ILE A 209 -3.24 -3.63 -22.56
N ALA A 210 -2.36 -3.62 -21.55
CA ALA A 210 -1.21 -2.72 -21.50
C ALA A 210 -0.04 -3.18 -22.39
N GLY A 211 -0.11 -4.38 -23.00
CA GLY A 211 0.93 -4.91 -23.87
C GLY A 211 2.21 -5.35 -23.16
N VAL A 212 2.21 -5.52 -21.83
CA VAL A 212 3.43 -5.81 -21.07
C VAL A 212 3.74 -7.31 -20.93
N VAL A 213 2.84 -8.20 -21.33
CA VAL A 213 2.99 -9.68 -21.18
C VAL A 213 4.35 -10.19 -21.66
N GLY A 214 4.76 -9.79 -22.87
CA GLY A 214 6.03 -10.25 -23.46
C GLY A 214 7.27 -9.74 -22.71
N PHE A 215 7.21 -8.51 -22.17
CA PHE A 215 8.28 -7.99 -21.30
C PHE A 215 8.30 -8.75 -19.98
N THR A 216 7.15 -8.88 -19.32
CA THR A 216 7.03 -9.55 -18.01
C THR A 216 7.55 -10.99 -18.08
N LEU A 217 7.16 -11.77 -19.10
CA LEU A 217 7.63 -13.15 -19.26
C LEU A 217 9.15 -13.25 -19.43
N ARG A 218 9.78 -12.31 -20.15
CA ARG A 218 11.24 -12.25 -20.30
C ARG A 218 11.94 -11.80 -19.02
N ALA A 219 11.27 -11.02 -18.18
CA ALA A 219 11.79 -10.56 -16.91
C ALA A 219 11.76 -11.65 -15.82
N ILE A 220 10.86 -12.65 -15.89
CA ILE A 220 10.72 -13.71 -14.88
C ILE A 220 12.06 -14.34 -14.43
N PRO A 221 12.94 -14.81 -15.32
CA PRO A 221 14.17 -15.50 -14.90
C PRO A 221 15.31 -14.57 -14.46
N THR A 222 15.06 -13.27 -14.22
CA THR A 222 16.12 -12.30 -13.88
C THR A 222 16.25 -12.06 -12.38
N ALA A 223 17.42 -11.57 -11.98
CA ALA A 223 17.68 -11.17 -10.60
C ALA A 223 16.70 -10.09 -10.10
N GLY A 224 16.31 -9.15 -10.97
CA GLY A 224 15.33 -8.12 -10.63
C GLY A 224 13.98 -8.70 -10.19
N THR A 225 13.51 -9.77 -10.85
CA THR A 225 12.29 -10.48 -10.43
C THR A 225 12.48 -11.17 -9.08
N GLY A 226 13.67 -11.72 -8.81
CA GLY A 226 14.02 -12.23 -7.48
C GLY A 226 13.95 -11.16 -6.40
N VAL A 227 14.41 -9.94 -6.68
CA VAL A 227 14.32 -8.79 -5.76
C VAL A 227 12.85 -8.39 -5.54
N ILE A 228 12.03 -8.32 -6.60
CA ILE A 228 10.58 -8.09 -6.49
C ILE A 228 9.92 -9.16 -5.62
N ALA A 229 10.32 -10.43 -5.77
CA ALA A 229 9.77 -11.51 -4.98
C ALA A 229 10.09 -11.38 -3.48
N ILE A 230 11.31 -10.93 -3.13
CA ILE A 230 11.68 -10.63 -1.74
C ILE A 230 10.83 -9.47 -1.19
N ALA A 231 10.60 -8.45 -2.01
CA ALA A 231 9.72 -7.33 -1.65
C ALA A 231 8.29 -7.83 -1.34
N ALA A 232 7.72 -8.61 -2.26
CA ALA A 232 6.38 -9.20 -2.10
C ALA A 232 6.24 -10.09 -0.85
N ILE A 233 7.29 -10.83 -0.48
CA ILE A 233 7.31 -11.59 0.78
C ILE A 233 7.27 -10.64 1.99
N ALA A 234 8.05 -9.55 1.97
CA ALA A 234 8.02 -8.54 3.02
C ALA A 234 6.65 -7.84 3.08
N GLY A 235 6.06 -7.46 1.95
CA GLY A 235 4.71 -6.88 1.86
C GLY A 235 3.63 -7.83 2.38
N THR A 236 3.68 -9.11 2.00
CA THR A 236 2.74 -10.12 2.50
C THR A 236 2.86 -10.31 4.02
N ALA A 237 4.09 -10.40 4.53
CA ALA A 237 4.33 -10.47 5.97
C ALA A 237 3.85 -9.20 6.69
N SER A 238 4.01 -8.03 6.08
CA SER A 238 3.49 -6.76 6.59
C SER A 238 1.97 -6.82 6.79
N TYR A 239 1.22 -7.30 5.80
CA TYR A 239 -0.24 -7.41 5.91
C TYR A 239 -0.67 -8.41 7.00
N LEU A 240 -0.01 -9.56 7.11
CA LEU A 240 -0.32 -10.53 8.17
C LEU A 240 -0.10 -9.93 9.57
N PHE A 241 0.99 -9.17 9.77
CA PHE A 241 1.21 -8.46 11.03
C PHE A 241 0.28 -7.26 11.23
N TYR A 242 -0.18 -6.63 10.15
CA TYR A 242 -1.16 -5.56 10.21
C TYR A 242 -2.48 -6.07 10.79
N TYR A 243 -3.01 -7.17 10.27
CA TYR A 243 -4.24 -7.78 10.79
C TYR A 243 -4.09 -8.21 12.25
N LYS A 244 -2.96 -8.82 12.59
CA LYS A 244 -2.66 -9.15 13.99
C LYS A 244 -2.56 -7.89 14.88
N ALA A 245 -2.13 -6.75 14.34
CA ALA A 245 -2.14 -5.49 15.06
C ALA A 245 -3.58 -4.99 15.26
N ILE A 246 -4.44 -5.07 14.25
CA ILE A 246 -5.86 -4.72 14.37
C ILE A 246 -6.52 -5.55 15.47
N ASP A 247 -6.31 -6.87 15.49
CA ASP A 247 -6.91 -7.77 16.47
C ASP A 247 -6.43 -7.49 17.91
N THR A 248 -5.22 -6.94 18.07
CA THR A 248 -4.61 -6.73 19.40
C THR A 248 -4.75 -5.31 19.95
N VAL A 249 -4.77 -4.29 19.09
CA VAL A 249 -4.83 -2.88 19.51
C VAL A 249 -5.99 -2.10 18.90
N GLY A 250 -6.81 -2.73 18.07
CA GLY A 250 -7.92 -2.11 17.35
C GLY A 250 -7.51 -1.48 16.02
N ALA A 251 -8.50 -1.27 15.15
CA ALA A 251 -8.31 -0.81 13.77
C ALA A 251 -7.58 0.54 13.67
N SER A 252 -8.03 1.57 14.42
CA SER A 252 -7.43 2.91 14.34
C SER A 252 -5.96 2.94 14.76
N ARG A 253 -5.60 2.22 15.83
CA ARG A 253 -4.18 2.12 16.27
C ARG A 253 -3.35 1.23 15.37
N GLY A 254 -3.90 0.09 14.94
CA GLY A 254 -3.24 -0.81 14.00
C GLY A 254 -2.87 -0.06 12.72
N MET A 255 -3.81 0.72 12.18
CA MET A 255 -3.61 1.58 11.02
C MET A 255 -2.53 2.63 11.28
N ALA A 256 -2.61 3.37 12.40
CA ALA A 256 -1.59 4.37 12.75
C ALA A 256 -0.17 3.78 12.82
N LEU A 257 -0.04 2.54 13.33
CA LEU A 257 1.23 1.85 13.39
C LEU A 257 1.68 1.32 12.02
N ASN A 258 0.77 0.83 11.18
CA ASN A 258 1.10 0.37 9.83
C ASN A 258 1.59 1.51 8.95
N ILE A 259 0.88 2.65 8.92
CA ILE A 259 1.26 3.79 8.06
C ILE A 259 2.54 4.50 8.50
N SER A 260 3.14 4.08 9.62
CA SER A 260 4.53 4.43 9.96
C SER A 260 5.54 3.91 8.94
N TYR A 261 5.13 3.06 7.99
CA TYR A 261 5.97 2.61 6.89
C TYR A 261 6.63 3.76 6.12
N SER A 262 6.05 4.96 6.07
CA SER A 262 6.69 6.13 5.46
C SER A 262 8.02 6.49 6.12
N ALA A 263 8.06 6.48 7.45
CA ALA A 263 9.29 6.72 8.20
C ALA A 263 10.30 5.59 7.97
N TRP A 264 9.83 4.33 7.95
CA TRP A 264 10.69 3.19 7.69
C TRP A 264 11.25 3.18 6.27
N ALA A 265 10.46 3.52 5.26
CA ALA A 265 10.89 3.62 3.87
C ALA A 265 11.99 4.68 3.71
N VAL A 266 11.91 5.80 4.43
CA VAL A 266 12.99 6.80 4.47
C VAL A 266 14.27 6.23 5.10
N ILE A 267 14.14 5.48 6.20
CA ILE A 267 15.29 4.83 6.86
C ILE A 267 15.92 3.77 5.95
N PHE A 268 15.13 2.89 5.34
CA PHE A 268 15.63 1.88 4.42
C PHE A 268 16.16 2.49 3.13
N ALA A 269 15.58 3.59 2.64
CA ALA A 269 16.12 4.37 1.52
C ALA A 269 17.56 4.85 1.80
N PHE A 270 17.79 5.33 3.02
CA PHE A 270 19.13 5.71 3.46
C PHE A 270 20.07 4.50 3.61
N LEU A 271 19.63 3.44 4.27
CA LEU A 271 20.48 2.28 4.57
C LEU A 271 20.83 1.43 3.35
N LEU A 272 19.88 1.26 2.42
CA LEU A 272 20.03 0.36 1.26
C LEU A 272 20.49 1.10 0.00
N GLN A 273 20.08 2.36 -0.19
CA GLN A 273 20.41 3.14 -1.39
C GLN A 273 21.28 4.37 -1.10
N GLY A 274 21.63 4.66 0.17
CA GLY A 274 22.41 5.85 0.52
C GLY A 274 21.66 7.18 0.34
N THR A 275 20.34 7.14 0.19
CA THR A 275 19.53 8.36 -0.05
C THR A 275 19.34 9.13 1.25
N VAL A 276 19.96 10.31 1.37
CA VAL A 276 19.82 11.17 2.56
C VAL A 276 18.53 11.99 2.46
N PRO A 277 17.58 11.87 3.40
CA PRO A 277 16.36 12.66 3.37
C PRO A 277 16.65 14.13 3.72
N SER A 278 15.96 15.03 3.04
CA SER A 278 15.98 16.45 3.39
C SER A 278 15.21 16.72 4.69
N VAL A 279 15.54 17.82 5.37
CA VAL A 279 14.79 18.26 6.55
C VAL A 279 13.31 18.45 6.22
N LEU A 280 13.01 18.96 5.02
CA LEU A 280 11.63 19.12 4.55
C LEU A 280 10.92 17.77 4.42
N GLN A 281 11.57 16.74 3.88
CA GLN A 281 11.01 15.39 3.80
C GLN A 281 10.68 14.83 5.19
N ILE A 282 11.57 15.01 6.17
CA ILE A 282 11.34 14.54 7.54
C ILE A 282 10.15 15.27 8.17
N VAL A 283 10.10 16.61 8.06
CA VAL A 283 9.00 17.41 8.62
C VAL A 283 7.67 17.07 7.95
N CYS A 284 7.62 17.00 6.61
CA CYS A 284 6.42 16.60 5.89
C CYS A 284 5.98 15.18 6.24
N CYS A 285 6.91 14.23 6.37
CA CYS A 285 6.60 12.86 6.80
C CYS A 285 5.89 12.85 8.16
N VAL A 286 6.41 13.59 9.14
CA VAL A 286 5.80 13.68 10.48
C VAL A 286 4.42 14.33 10.41
N VAL A 287 4.29 15.46 9.70
CA VAL A 287 3.02 16.18 9.59
C VAL A 287 1.96 15.34 8.87
N ILE A 288 2.31 14.65 7.78
CA ILE A 288 1.38 13.80 7.03
C ILE A 288 0.98 12.59 7.87
N LEU A 289 1.93 11.92 8.52
CA LEU A 289 1.64 10.77 9.38
C LEU A 289 0.69 11.16 10.50
N VAL A 290 1.04 12.20 11.28
CA VAL A 290 0.20 12.66 12.40
C VAL A 290 -1.16 13.16 11.91
N GLY A 291 -1.18 14.00 10.87
CA GLY A 291 -2.42 14.55 10.32
C GLY A 291 -3.34 13.47 9.75
N THR A 292 -2.80 12.45 9.09
CA THR A 292 -3.56 11.32 8.57
C THR A 292 -4.15 10.49 9.70
N VAL A 293 -3.35 10.13 10.72
CA VAL A 293 -3.85 9.37 11.88
C VAL A 293 -4.99 10.12 12.57
N LEU A 294 -4.82 11.44 12.78
CA LEU A 294 -5.83 12.27 13.43
C LEU A 294 -7.08 12.45 12.57
N ALA A 295 -6.94 12.56 11.25
CA ALA A 295 -8.06 12.64 10.32
C ALA A 295 -8.86 11.34 10.28
N ALA A 296 -8.18 10.19 10.25
CA ALA A 296 -8.77 8.87 10.15
C ALA A 296 -9.23 8.27 11.48
N THR A 297 -9.03 8.97 12.60
CA THR A 297 -9.48 8.52 13.93
C THR A 297 -10.63 9.42 14.43
N PRO A 298 -11.87 8.91 14.52
CA PRO A 298 -13.02 9.67 15.01
C PRO A 298 -12.86 10.12 16.48
N ASN A 299 -12.29 9.27 17.33
CA ASN A 299 -12.12 9.52 18.75
C ASN A 299 -10.66 9.48 19.16
N TRP A 300 -10.03 10.66 19.28
CA TRP A 300 -8.60 10.74 19.60
C TRP A 300 -8.23 10.16 20.98
N LYS A 301 -9.20 9.96 21.91
CA LYS A 301 -8.92 9.28 23.19
C LYS A 301 -8.52 7.83 22.99
N GLU A 302 -8.99 7.20 21.91
CA GLU A 302 -8.58 5.85 21.52
C GLU A 302 -7.11 5.79 21.14
N LEU A 303 -6.45 6.89 20.76
CA LEU A 303 -5.01 6.88 20.56
C LEU A 303 -4.24 6.84 21.89
N CYS A 304 -4.82 7.38 22.97
CA CYS A 304 -4.14 7.55 24.26
C CYS A 304 -4.43 6.46 25.30
N SER A 305 -5.52 5.69 25.17
CA SER A 305 -6.06 4.86 26.28
C SER A 305 -5.30 3.58 26.65
N GLN A 306 -4.08 3.34 26.16
CA GLN A 306 -3.20 2.23 26.60
C GLN A 306 -1.73 2.66 26.83
N PHE A 307 -1.45 3.94 27.03
CA PHE A 307 -0.18 4.38 27.65
C PHE A 307 -0.17 4.19 29.18
N LYS A 308 -1.11 3.40 29.71
CA LYS A 308 -1.21 2.97 31.11
C LYS A 308 -1.12 1.46 31.18
#